data_AF-A0AAN7T4R6-F1
#
_entry.id   AF-A0AAN7T4R6-F1
#
_cell.length_a   1.000
_cell.length_b   1.000
_cell.length_c   1.000
_cell.angle_alpha   90.00
_cell.angle_beta   90.00
_cell.angle_gamma   90.00
#
_symmetry.space_group_name_H-M   'P 1'
#
loop_
_entity.id
_entity.type
_entity.pdbx_description
1 polymer ?
#
loop_
_entity_poly.entity_id
_entity_poly.type
_entity_poly.pdbx_seq_one_letter_code
_entity_poly.pdbx_strand_id
1 'polypeptide(L)'
;MHALEDRRMSGSSLRNLKMFRQLCGEQSMQNVIMVSSGWDLLQMTGQERQGEAKEAELISNKDFWQPMISKGARLARFLNTKESAHSVISKLIPDPPIVLQIQHELVEDGKDLADTAAGVTVNEELAKLQAKYEHQLKEIREDMTTALKDKDEEMRGILDEERAKLERLRDEARRAQDSLRYAQRNAQRRHENELQDLRLALEESRKESMSQREKDQRALMELQASKIADKLEFNELVAQLRKQMQTLRREEQTAIETEIVQAEQELAAEEAALKPQKPNLDQKAKLAKKEKRKKRAFKLAMNVAGVVGSVTMSALGLGFLSGPLQGLIDFNGSKDEQAPAGDEPPAYEG
;
A
#
# COMPACT_ATOMS: atom_id res chain seq x y z
N MET A 1 -29.78 22.76 4.01
CA MET A 1 -30.21 24.15 3.76
C MET A 1 -31.59 24.13 3.11
N HIS A 2 -32.47 25.07 3.45
CA HIS A 2 -33.81 25.20 2.85
C HIS A 2 -34.11 26.66 2.53
N ALA A 3 -34.62 26.92 1.33
CA ALA A 3 -35.02 28.25 0.90
C ALA A 3 -36.43 28.57 1.39
N LEU A 4 -36.60 29.71 2.05
CA LEU A 4 -37.90 30.16 2.55
C LEU A 4 -38.83 30.65 1.44
N GLU A 5 -38.29 30.87 0.24
CA GLU A 5 -39.05 31.17 -0.97
C GLU A 5 -39.91 29.99 -1.42
N ASP A 6 -39.50 28.76 -1.09
CA ASP A 6 -40.29 27.58 -1.39
C ASP A 6 -41.67 27.67 -0.72
N ARG A 7 -42.72 27.37 -1.48
CA ARG A 7 -44.10 27.45 -0.98
C ARG A 7 -44.39 26.40 0.11
N ARG A 8 -43.68 25.27 0.09
CA ARG A 8 -43.84 24.17 1.05
C ARG A 8 -42.62 23.26 1.05
N MET A 9 -42.41 22.55 2.16
CA MET A 9 -41.55 21.38 2.19
C MET A 9 -42.11 20.31 1.25
N SER A 10 -41.39 20.01 0.18
CA SER A 10 -41.81 19.01 -0.80
C SER A 10 -41.65 17.59 -0.26
N GLY A 11 -42.38 16.62 -0.85
CA GLY A 11 -42.23 15.22 -0.49
C GLY A 11 -40.81 14.67 -0.72
N SER A 12 -40.08 15.20 -1.71
CA SER A 12 -38.66 14.85 -1.92
C SER A 12 -37.76 15.47 -0.85
N SER A 13 -38.02 16.72 -0.43
CA SER A 13 -37.30 17.36 0.67
C SER A 13 -37.45 16.57 1.97
N LEU A 14 -38.65 16.09 2.27
CA LEU A 14 -38.94 15.24 3.43
C LEU A 14 -38.21 13.90 3.37
N ARG A 15 -38.25 13.21 2.22
CA ARG A 15 -37.50 11.96 2.02
C ARG A 15 -35.99 12.16 2.19
N ASN A 16 -35.44 13.25 1.65
CA ASN A 16 -34.04 13.59 1.81
C ASN A 16 -33.68 13.88 3.26
N LEU A 17 -34.55 14.55 4.01
CA LEU A 17 -34.35 14.84 5.42
C LEU A 17 -34.35 13.56 6.26
N LYS A 18 -35.29 12.66 5.99
CA LYS A 18 -35.35 11.33 6.60
C LYS A 18 -34.08 10.53 6.30
N MET A 19 -33.63 10.52 5.04
CA MET A 19 -32.39 9.86 4.64
C MET A 19 -31.16 10.46 5.34
N PHE A 20 -31.05 11.78 5.37
CA PHE A 20 -29.95 12.50 6.02
C PHE A 20 -29.83 12.13 7.50
N ARG A 21 -30.97 11.98 8.20
CA ARG A 21 -30.99 11.52 9.59
C ARG A 21 -30.40 10.12 9.76
N GLN A 22 -30.71 9.20 8.85
CA GLN A 22 -30.18 7.84 8.90
C GLN A 22 -28.69 7.78 8.55
N LEU A 23 -28.24 8.61 7.60
CA LEU A 23 -26.82 8.69 7.23
C LEU A 23 -25.95 9.20 8.39
N CYS A 24 -26.42 10.26 9.05
CA CYS A 24 -25.67 10.90 10.11
C CYS A 24 -25.77 10.10 11.42
N GLY A 25 -26.96 9.61 11.77
CA GLY A 25 -27.27 9.07 13.09
C GLY A 25 -27.59 10.17 14.10
N GLU A 26 -28.12 9.78 15.26
CA GLU A 26 -28.56 10.76 16.26
C GLU A 26 -27.39 11.48 16.94
N GLN A 27 -26.27 10.79 17.19
CA GLN A 27 -25.14 11.34 17.94
C GLN A 27 -24.39 12.44 17.18
N SER A 28 -24.32 12.35 15.85
CA SER A 28 -23.62 13.33 15.02
C SER A 28 -24.44 14.60 14.76
N MET A 29 -25.70 14.66 15.21
CA MET A 29 -26.57 15.82 15.01
C MET A 29 -26.02 17.10 15.64
N GLN A 30 -25.20 16.99 16.69
CA GLN A 30 -24.52 18.15 17.27
C GLN A 30 -23.55 18.86 16.30
N ASN A 31 -23.05 18.16 15.28
CA ASN A 31 -22.19 18.71 14.23
C ASN A 31 -22.98 19.10 12.96
N VAL A 32 -24.31 19.17 13.04
CA VAL A 32 -25.18 19.56 11.92
C VAL A 32 -25.69 20.98 12.13
N ILE A 33 -25.64 21.79 11.06
CA ILE A 33 -26.28 23.11 11.02
C ILE A 33 -27.40 23.11 9.98
N MET A 34 -28.61 23.36 10.46
CA MET A 34 -29.78 23.62 9.64
C MET A 34 -29.80 25.09 9.22
N VAL A 35 -29.72 25.32 7.92
CA VAL A 35 -29.59 26.67 7.35
C VAL A 35 -30.86 27.06 6.60
N SER A 36 -31.47 28.19 6.96
CA SER A 36 -32.55 28.84 6.22
C SER A 36 -31.99 29.92 5.28
N SER A 37 -32.54 30.06 4.07
CA SER A 37 -32.08 31.03 3.06
C SER A 37 -33.21 31.76 2.35
N GLY A 38 -32.89 32.74 1.50
CA GLY A 38 -33.88 33.62 0.85
C GLY A 38 -34.34 34.77 1.73
N TRP A 39 -33.57 35.07 2.80
CA TRP A 39 -33.86 36.17 3.71
C TRP A 39 -33.68 37.53 3.02
N ASP A 40 -32.67 37.67 2.17
CA ASP A 40 -32.42 38.86 1.36
C ASP A 40 -33.63 39.22 0.49
N LEU A 41 -34.20 38.23 -0.21
CA LEU A 41 -35.38 38.47 -1.04
C LEU A 41 -36.59 38.87 -0.18
N LEU A 42 -36.83 38.19 0.94
CA LEU A 42 -37.94 38.49 1.84
C LEU A 42 -37.82 39.87 2.49
N GLN A 43 -36.60 40.33 2.78
CA GLN A 43 -36.33 41.71 3.22
C GLN A 43 -36.67 42.71 2.11
N MET A 44 -36.22 42.45 0.89
CA MET A 44 -36.49 43.31 -0.27
C MET A 44 -37.98 43.42 -0.61
N THR A 45 -38.75 42.34 -0.45
CA THR A 45 -40.20 42.33 -0.73
C THR A 45 -41.07 42.73 0.46
N GLY A 46 -40.46 43.03 1.62
CA GLY A 46 -41.19 43.38 2.85
C GLY A 46 -41.96 42.21 3.49
N GLN A 47 -41.57 40.97 3.19
CA GLN A 47 -42.22 39.73 3.63
C GLN A 47 -41.47 39.01 4.77
N GLU A 48 -40.61 39.71 5.50
CA GLU A 48 -39.80 39.16 6.60
C GLU A 48 -40.63 38.37 7.61
N ARG A 49 -41.78 38.90 8.05
CA ARG A 49 -42.69 38.22 8.98
C ARG A 49 -43.19 36.87 8.46
N GLN A 50 -43.38 36.73 7.15
CA GLN A 50 -43.75 35.45 6.54
C GLN A 50 -42.56 34.48 6.56
N GLY A 51 -41.35 34.96 6.33
CA GLY A 51 -40.11 34.19 6.48
C GLY A 51 -39.91 33.66 7.89
N GLU A 52 -40.12 34.49 8.90
CA GLU A 52 -40.05 34.11 10.31
C GLU A 52 -41.08 33.05 10.67
N ALA A 53 -42.32 33.18 10.21
CA ALA A 53 -43.36 32.18 10.42
C ALA A 53 -42.99 30.83 9.78
N LYS A 54 -42.45 30.83 8.55
CA LYS A 54 -41.97 29.62 7.87
C LYS A 54 -40.77 29.00 8.58
N GLU A 55 -39.80 29.79 9.02
CA GLU A 55 -38.66 29.28 9.78
C GLU A 55 -39.13 28.64 11.10
N ALA A 56 -40.07 29.27 11.81
CA ALA A 56 -40.66 28.72 13.01
C ALA A 56 -41.39 27.38 12.75
N GLU A 57 -42.09 27.25 11.62
CA GLU A 57 -42.68 25.98 11.19
C GLU A 57 -41.63 24.90 10.96
N LEU A 58 -40.53 25.21 10.24
CA LEU A 58 -39.41 24.29 10.02
C LEU A 58 -38.83 23.78 11.34
N ILE A 59 -38.68 24.67 12.32
CA ILE A 59 -38.11 24.38 13.63
C ILE A 59 -39.04 23.53 14.51
N SER A 60 -40.34 23.80 14.50
CA SER A 60 -41.30 23.19 15.43
C SER A 60 -41.97 21.92 14.91
N ASN A 61 -42.02 21.72 13.59
CA ASN A 61 -42.69 20.57 13.00
C ASN A 61 -41.85 19.28 13.13
N LYS A 62 -42.47 18.23 13.65
CA LYS A 62 -41.87 16.89 13.87
C LYS A 62 -41.44 16.19 12.58
N ASP A 63 -42.06 16.54 11.45
CA ASP A 63 -41.69 16.00 10.14
C ASP A 63 -40.53 16.79 9.50
N PHE A 64 -40.21 17.97 10.04
CA PHE A 64 -39.17 18.87 9.53
C PHE A 64 -37.92 18.85 10.42
N TRP A 65 -37.45 20.00 10.91
CA TRP A 65 -36.15 20.12 11.59
C TRP A 65 -36.19 19.76 13.07
N GLN A 66 -37.38 19.77 13.67
CA GLN A 66 -37.55 19.54 15.12
C GLN A 66 -36.81 18.30 15.63
N PRO A 67 -36.86 17.12 14.97
CA PRO A 67 -36.17 15.94 15.48
C PRO A 67 -34.65 16.11 15.52
N MET A 68 -34.04 16.77 14.53
CA MET A 68 -32.58 16.98 14.49
C MET A 68 -32.17 18.05 15.50
N ILE A 69 -32.95 19.12 15.63
CA ILE A 69 -32.71 20.17 16.62
C ILE A 69 -32.77 19.59 18.04
N SER A 70 -33.74 18.71 18.31
CA SER A 70 -33.85 18.02 19.61
C SER A 70 -32.65 17.13 19.96
N LYS A 71 -31.84 16.77 18.95
CA LYS A 71 -30.62 15.97 19.08
C LYS A 71 -29.34 16.81 18.98
N GLY A 72 -29.45 18.13 19.01
CA GLY A 72 -28.31 19.04 19.06
C GLY A 72 -27.97 19.77 17.76
N ALA A 73 -28.72 19.57 16.68
CA ALA A 73 -28.51 20.33 15.45
C ALA A 73 -28.75 21.82 15.68
N ARG A 74 -27.83 22.65 15.18
CA ARG A 74 -27.87 24.11 15.37
C ARG A 74 -28.54 24.79 14.18
N LEU A 75 -28.98 26.03 14.37
CA LEU A 75 -29.65 26.83 13.35
C LEU A 75 -28.75 28.00 12.88
N ALA A 76 -28.88 28.36 11.61
CA ALA A 76 -28.30 29.57 11.06
C ALA A 76 -29.13 30.13 9.90
N ARG A 77 -29.15 31.46 9.78
CA ARG A 77 -29.74 32.16 8.63
C ARG A 77 -28.64 32.52 7.64
N PHE A 78 -28.84 32.21 6.37
CA PHE A 78 -27.98 32.64 5.28
C PHE A 78 -28.61 33.82 4.56
N LEU A 79 -27.91 34.95 4.56
CA LEU A 79 -28.40 36.23 4.05
C LEU A 79 -27.90 36.53 2.62
N ASN A 80 -27.45 35.51 1.89
CA ASN A 80 -26.88 35.65 0.56
C ASN A 80 -25.63 36.57 0.51
N THR A 81 -24.85 36.58 1.59
CA THR A 81 -23.62 37.36 1.72
C THR A 81 -22.43 36.49 2.10
N LYS A 82 -21.21 36.94 1.78
CA LYS A 82 -19.98 36.24 2.15
C LYS A 82 -19.83 36.14 3.66
N GLU A 83 -20.20 37.19 4.39
CA GLU A 83 -20.11 37.29 5.84
C GLU A 83 -21.03 36.27 6.51
N SER A 84 -22.26 36.12 6.01
CA SER A 84 -23.20 35.12 6.55
C SER A 84 -22.76 33.69 6.22
N ALA A 85 -22.22 33.42 5.02
CA ALA A 85 -21.62 32.12 4.70
C ALA A 85 -20.45 31.78 5.64
N HIS A 86 -19.52 32.72 5.84
CA HIS A 86 -18.40 32.55 6.76
C HIS A 86 -18.90 32.29 8.19
N SER A 87 -19.88 33.06 8.67
CA SER A 87 -20.47 32.85 10.00
C SER A 87 -21.05 31.44 10.18
N VAL A 88 -21.76 30.92 9.17
CA VAL A 88 -22.28 29.54 9.19
C VAL A 88 -21.14 28.52 9.30
N ILE A 89 -20.10 28.66 8.48
CA ILE A 89 -18.96 27.72 8.47
C ILE A 89 -18.16 27.81 9.77
N SER A 90 -17.91 29.03 10.27
CA SER A 90 -17.16 29.24 11.51
C SER A 90 -17.80 28.59 12.73
N LYS A 91 -19.12 28.32 12.71
CA LYS A 91 -19.80 27.57 13.77
C LYS A 91 -19.47 26.07 13.78
N LEU A 92 -18.95 25.50 12.69
CA LEU A 92 -18.57 24.08 12.60
C LEU A 92 -17.10 23.82 12.92
N ILE A 93 -16.22 24.80 12.66
CA ILE A 93 -14.76 24.65 12.83
C ILE A 93 -14.34 24.15 14.23
N PRO A 94 -14.96 24.63 15.34
CA PRO A 94 -14.54 24.20 16.68
C PRO A 94 -14.96 22.76 17.04
N ASP A 95 -15.89 22.17 16.30
CA ASP A 95 -16.46 20.88 16.68
C ASP A 95 -15.49 19.73 16.33
N PRO A 96 -15.24 18.79 17.25
CA PRO A 96 -14.44 17.61 16.94
C PRO A 96 -15.17 16.74 15.90
N PRO A 97 -14.43 16.05 15.01
CA PRO A 97 -15.04 15.14 14.04
C PRO A 97 -15.76 13.98 14.75
N ILE A 98 -16.93 13.62 14.24
CA ILE A 98 -17.76 12.51 14.74
C ILE A 98 -17.96 11.51 13.61
N VAL A 99 -17.82 10.22 13.93
CA VAL A 99 -18.10 9.13 12.99
C VAL A 99 -19.60 9.10 12.69
N LEU A 100 -19.95 9.12 11.41
CA LEU A 100 -21.34 9.05 10.98
C LEU A 100 -21.88 7.63 11.09
N GLN A 101 -23.19 7.49 11.32
CA GLN A 101 -23.85 6.18 11.40
C GLN A 101 -23.54 5.29 10.20
N ILE A 102 -23.59 5.82 8.99
CA ILE A 102 -23.26 5.04 7.78
C ILE A 102 -21.81 4.53 7.78
N GLN A 103 -20.87 5.30 8.33
CA GLN A 103 -19.46 4.87 8.39
C GLN A 103 -19.28 3.73 9.40
N HIS A 104 -19.93 3.84 10.56
CA HIS A 104 -19.98 2.77 11.55
C HIS A 104 -20.60 1.50 10.96
N GLU A 105 -21.75 1.62 10.28
CA GLU A 105 -22.44 0.48 9.67
C GLU A 105 -21.63 -0.21 8.57
N LEU A 106 -20.95 0.57 7.72
CA LEU A 106 -20.15 0.00 6.62
C LEU A 106 -18.84 -0.63 7.10
N VAL A 107 -18.18 -0.03 8.10
CA VAL A 107 -16.81 -0.42 8.51
C VAL A 107 -16.81 -1.31 9.74
N GLU A 108 -17.55 -0.92 10.79
CA GLU A 108 -17.56 -1.63 12.07
C GLU A 108 -18.56 -2.78 12.07
N ASP A 109 -19.79 -2.55 11.58
CA ASP A 109 -20.79 -3.61 11.45
C ASP A 109 -20.59 -4.48 10.19
N GLY A 110 -19.78 -4.02 9.23
CA GLY A 110 -19.53 -4.71 7.97
C GLY A 110 -20.78 -4.88 7.10
N LYS A 111 -21.78 -4.00 7.22
CA LYS A 111 -23.01 -4.05 6.43
C LYS A 111 -22.74 -3.61 5.00
N ASP A 112 -23.48 -4.20 4.06
CA ASP A 112 -23.55 -3.67 2.70
C ASP A 112 -24.32 -2.35 2.69
N LEU A 113 -24.02 -1.48 1.71
CA LEU A 113 -24.67 -0.17 1.58
C LEU A 113 -26.21 -0.27 1.55
N ALA A 114 -26.76 -1.34 0.97
CA ALA A 114 -28.21 -1.56 0.90
C ALA A 114 -28.85 -1.89 2.27
N ASP A 115 -28.06 -2.44 3.19
CA ASP A 115 -28.50 -2.92 4.51
C ASP A 115 -28.24 -1.89 5.62
N THR A 116 -27.55 -0.79 5.30
CA THR A 116 -27.43 0.39 6.17
C THR A 116 -28.81 0.98 6.49
N ALA A 117 -28.96 1.69 7.61
CA ALA A 117 -30.23 2.32 7.98
C ALA A 117 -30.74 3.28 6.89
N ALA A 118 -29.83 3.99 6.24
CA ALA A 118 -30.14 4.85 5.10
C ALA A 118 -30.54 4.04 3.86
N GLY A 119 -29.83 2.95 3.54
CA GLY A 119 -30.15 2.04 2.45
C GLY A 119 -31.52 1.39 2.59
N VAL A 120 -31.84 0.88 3.77
CA VAL A 120 -33.16 0.33 4.11
C VAL A 120 -34.26 1.37 3.91
N THR A 121 -34.05 2.59 4.41
CA THR A 121 -35.02 3.69 4.25
C THR A 121 -35.29 4.00 2.77
N VAL A 122 -34.25 4.05 1.93
CA VAL A 122 -34.43 4.28 0.49
C VAL A 122 -35.20 3.14 -0.16
N ASN A 123 -34.86 1.89 0.18
CA ASN A 123 -35.54 0.71 -0.34
C ASN A 123 -37.02 0.68 0.05
N GLU A 124 -37.37 1.03 1.29
CA GLU A 124 -38.76 1.14 1.75
C GLU A 124 -39.54 2.21 0.99
N GLU A 125 -38.96 3.40 0.80
CA GLU A 125 -39.62 4.49 0.07
C GLU A 125 -39.83 4.13 -1.41
N LEU A 126 -38.87 3.43 -2.03
CA LEU A 126 -39.02 2.89 -3.38
C LEU A 126 -40.12 1.82 -3.46
N ALA A 127 -40.18 0.91 -2.49
CA ALA A 127 -41.23 -0.11 -2.43
C ALA A 127 -42.62 0.49 -2.26
N LYS A 128 -42.76 1.51 -1.39
CA LYS A 128 -44.02 2.26 -1.23
C LYS A 128 -44.42 2.98 -2.52
N LEU A 129 -43.45 3.56 -3.23
CA LEU A 129 -43.72 4.23 -4.50
C LEU A 129 -44.21 3.24 -5.57
N GLN A 130 -43.58 2.07 -5.67
CA GLN A 130 -44.03 1.00 -6.57
C GLN A 130 -45.45 0.54 -6.23
N ALA A 131 -45.73 0.26 -4.95
CA ALA A 131 -47.06 -0.14 -4.49
C ALA A 131 -48.12 0.94 -4.79
N LYS A 132 -47.77 2.23 -4.66
CA LYS A 132 -48.64 3.34 -5.02
C LYS A 132 -48.96 3.33 -6.51
N TYR A 133 -47.97 3.17 -7.38
CA TYR A 133 -48.21 3.09 -8.82
C TYR A 133 -49.04 1.86 -9.20
N GLU A 134 -48.83 0.73 -8.55
CA GLU A 134 -49.66 -0.47 -8.75
C GLU A 134 -51.12 -0.25 -8.36
N HIS A 135 -51.36 0.44 -7.25
CA HIS A 135 -52.71 0.82 -6.83
C HIS A 135 -53.37 1.75 -7.85
N GLN A 136 -52.69 2.82 -8.28
CA GLN A 136 -53.22 3.77 -9.25
C GLN A 136 -53.51 3.11 -10.61
N LEU A 137 -52.66 2.17 -11.04
CA LEU A 137 -52.91 1.38 -12.24
C LEU A 137 -54.13 0.47 -12.10
N LYS A 138 -54.44 -0.01 -10.89
CA LYS A 138 -55.65 -0.79 -10.63
C LYS A 138 -56.90 0.09 -10.71
N GLU A 139 -56.89 1.26 -10.08
CA GLU A 139 -57.98 2.23 -10.13
C GLU A 139 -58.28 2.64 -11.59
N ILE A 140 -57.26 3.01 -12.36
CA ILE A 140 -57.43 3.38 -13.78
C ILE A 140 -58.02 2.23 -14.60
N ARG A 141 -57.66 0.97 -14.31
CA ARG A 141 -58.26 -0.18 -14.99
C ARG A 141 -59.74 -0.30 -14.67
N GLU A 142 -60.13 -0.08 -13.42
CA GLU A 142 -61.55 -0.10 -13.00
C GLU A 142 -62.32 1.03 -13.69
N ASP A 143 -61.79 2.26 -13.68
CA ASP A 143 -62.38 3.42 -14.37
C ASP A 143 -62.51 3.17 -15.87
N MET A 144 -61.51 2.55 -16.50
CA MET A 144 -61.56 2.20 -17.91
C MET A 144 -62.68 1.20 -18.22
N THR A 145 -62.93 0.21 -17.34
CA THR A 145 -64.08 -0.70 -17.50
C THR A 145 -65.42 0.01 -17.37
N THR A 146 -65.50 1.08 -16.58
CA THR A 146 -66.71 1.89 -16.47
C THR A 146 -66.91 2.77 -17.70
N ALA A 147 -65.87 3.46 -18.18
CA ALA A 147 -65.92 4.24 -19.42
C ALA A 147 -66.30 3.39 -20.65
N LEU A 148 -65.85 2.12 -20.70
CA LEU A 148 -66.27 1.15 -21.72
C LEU A 148 -67.77 0.83 -21.67
N LYS A 149 -68.38 0.78 -20.47
CA LYS A 149 -69.83 0.56 -20.31
C LYS A 149 -70.61 1.80 -20.73
N ASP A 150 -70.10 2.98 -20.39
CA ASP A 150 -70.76 4.26 -20.63
C ASP A 150 -70.51 4.80 -22.05
N LYS A 151 -69.69 4.11 -22.85
CA LYS A 151 -69.29 4.48 -24.23
C LYS A 151 -68.64 5.86 -24.33
N ASP A 152 -67.93 6.28 -23.29
CA ASP A 152 -67.20 7.53 -23.26
C ASP A 152 -65.79 7.35 -23.88
N GLU A 153 -65.68 7.63 -25.17
CA GLU A 153 -64.42 7.50 -25.91
C GLU A 153 -63.39 8.57 -25.53
N GLU A 154 -63.82 9.78 -25.13
CA GLU A 154 -62.92 10.85 -24.71
C GLU A 154 -62.27 10.54 -23.36
N MET A 155 -63.07 10.11 -22.37
CA MET A 155 -62.56 9.66 -21.07
C MET A 155 -61.60 8.48 -21.23
N ARG A 156 -61.92 7.54 -22.14
CA ARG A 156 -61.04 6.40 -22.42
C ARG A 156 -59.67 6.83 -22.93
N GLY A 157 -59.61 7.79 -23.85
CA GLY A 157 -58.34 8.33 -24.36
C GLY A 157 -57.47 8.91 -23.26
N ILE A 158 -58.07 9.70 -22.36
CA ILE A 158 -57.36 10.31 -21.21
C ILE A 158 -56.83 9.22 -20.25
N LEU A 159 -57.65 8.20 -19.94
CA LEU A 159 -57.25 7.11 -19.05
C LEU A 159 -56.13 6.24 -19.66
N ASP A 160 -56.14 6.03 -20.98
CA ASP A 160 -55.07 5.29 -21.67
C ASP A 160 -53.73 6.04 -21.62
N GLU A 161 -53.74 7.36 -21.80
CA GLU A 161 -52.54 8.19 -21.67
C GLU A 161 -51.97 8.17 -20.25
N GLU A 162 -52.82 8.35 -19.23
CA GLU A 162 -52.38 8.35 -17.83
C GLU A 162 -51.89 6.96 -17.41
N ARG A 163 -52.54 5.88 -17.87
CA ARG A 163 -52.06 4.51 -17.67
C ARG A 163 -50.67 4.31 -18.27
N ALA A 164 -50.47 4.69 -19.53
CA ALA A 164 -49.19 4.52 -20.22
C ALA A 164 -48.07 5.28 -19.51
N LYS A 165 -48.37 6.48 -19.00
CA LYS A 165 -47.44 7.28 -18.21
C LYS A 165 -47.08 6.61 -16.88
N LEU A 166 -48.06 6.11 -16.13
CA LEU A 166 -47.81 5.41 -14.86
C LEU A 166 -47.06 4.10 -15.05
N GLU A 167 -47.36 3.33 -16.11
CA GLU A 167 -46.61 2.12 -16.44
C GLU A 167 -45.14 2.44 -16.74
N ARG A 168 -44.85 3.51 -17.49
CA ARG A 168 -43.48 3.98 -17.72
C ARG A 168 -42.77 4.35 -16.42
N LEU A 169 -43.40 5.16 -15.56
CA LEU A 169 -42.81 5.59 -14.29
C LEU A 169 -42.53 4.40 -13.34
N ARG A 170 -43.43 3.41 -13.29
CA ARG A 170 -43.23 2.18 -12.53
C ARG A 170 -42.03 1.39 -13.05
N ASP A 171 -41.96 1.21 -14.37
CA ASP A 171 -40.90 0.42 -15.00
C ASP A 171 -39.53 1.11 -14.89
N GLU A 172 -39.48 2.43 -15.00
CA GLU A 172 -38.28 3.23 -14.74
C GLU A 172 -37.80 3.07 -13.30
N ALA A 173 -38.70 3.20 -12.32
CA ALA A 173 -38.36 3.01 -10.91
C ALA A 173 -37.82 1.60 -10.63
N ARG A 174 -38.44 0.57 -11.22
CA ARG A 174 -38.00 -0.82 -11.10
C ARG A 174 -36.62 -1.06 -11.74
N ARG A 175 -36.42 -0.58 -12.97
CA ARG A 175 -35.13 -0.70 -13.67
C ARG A 175 -34.00 0.03 -12.93
N ALA A 176 -34.28 1.20 -12.38
CA ALA A 176 -33.32 1.94 -11.57
C ALA A 176 -32.93 1.15 -10.31
N GLN A 177 -33.89 0.52 -9.63
CA GLN A 177 -33.61 -0.31 -8.46
C GLN A 177 -32.79 -1.56 -8.82
N ASP A 178 -33.16 -2.26 -9.90
CA ASP A 178 -32.47 -3.48 -10.33
C ASP A 178 -31.03 -3.17 -10.80
N SER A 179 -30.81 -2.05 -11.49
CA SER A 179 -29.49 -1.63 -11.93
C SER A 179 -28.57 -1.27 -10.76
N LEU A 180 -29.10 -0.62 -9.72
CA LEU A 180 -28.36 -0.33 -8.48
C LEU A 180 -27.94 -1.62 -7.76
N ARG A 181 -28.88 -2.58 -7.61
CA ARG A 181 -28.59 -3.90 -6.99
C ARG A 181 -27.54 -4.66 -7.79
N TYR A 182 -27.62 -4.63 -9.11
CA TYR A 182 -26.65 -5.26 -9.99
C TYR A 182 -25.25 -4.61 -9.85
N ALA A 183 -25.19 -3.27 -9.87
CA ALA A 183 -23.95 -2.52 -9.71
C ALA A 183 -23.28 -2.81 -8.35
N GLN A 184 -24.06 -2.87 -7.28
CA GLN A 184 -23.56 -3.21 -5.93
C GLN A 184 -22.95 -4.62 -5.89
N ARG A 185 -23.69 -5.65 -6.34
CA ARG A 185 -23.18 -7.03 -6.37
C ARG A 185 -21.89 -7.17 -7.18
N ASN A 186 -21.80 -6.46 -8.31
CA ASN A 186 -20.61 -6.47 -9.13
C ASN A 186 -19.43 -5.73 -8.49
N ALA A 187 -19.68 -4.60 -7.83
CA ALA A 187 -18.63 -3.88 -7.10
C ALA A 187 -18.06 -4.73 -5.96
N GLN A 188 -18.93 -5.43 -5.23
CA GLN A 188 -18.53 -6.32 -4.14
C GLN A 188 -17.67 -7.49 -4.61
N ARG A 189 -18.11 -8.17 -5.68
CA ARG A 189 -17.30 -9.23 -6.31
C ARG A 189 -15.94 -8.74 -6.79
N ARG A 190 -15.86 -7.53 -7.37
CA ARG A 190 -14.58 -6.94 -7.78
C ARG A 190 -13.68 -6.72 -6.58
N HIS A 191 -14.21 -6.14 -5.52
CA HIS A 191 -13.46 -5.87 -4.30
C HIS A 191 -12.95 -7.15 -3.62
N GLU A 192 -13.79 -8.20 -3.57
CA GLU A 192 -13.42 -9.51 -3.05
C GLU A 192 -12.27 -10.14 -3.86
N ASN A 193 -12.36 -10.09 -5.18
CA ASN A 193 -11.30 -10.59 -6.07
C ASN A 193 -10.00 -9.79 -5.89
N GLU A 194 -10.07 -8.45 -5.85
CA GLU A 194 -8.89 -7.59 -5.62
C GLU A 194 -8.21 -7.88 -4.28
N LEU A 195 -9.00 -8.08 -3.21
CA LEU A 195 -8.47 -8.45 -1.90
C LEU A 195 -7.82 -9.84 -1.92
N GLN A 196 -8.39 -10.79 -2.65
CA GLN A 196 -7.82 -12.12 -2.81
C GLN A 196 -6.50 -12.08 -3.57
N ASP A 197 -6.44 -11.34 -4.67
CA ASP A 197 -5.21 -11.16 -5.47
C ASP A 197 -4.11 -10.50 -4.63
N LEU A 198 -4.45 -9.47 -3.84
CA LEU A 198 -3.51 -8.81 -2.95
C LEU A 198 -2.97 -9.78 -1.88
N ARG A 199 -3.83 -10.63 -1.30
CA ARG A 199 -3.40 -11.64 -0.32
C ARG A 199 -2.42 -12.63 -0.94
N LEU A 200 -2.71 -13.13 -2.15
CA LEU A 200 -1.83 -14.05 -2.86
C LEU A 200 -0.47 -13.42 -3.16
N ALA A 201 -0.45 -12.16 -3.64
CA ALA A 201 0.79 -11.42 -3.90
C ALA A 201 1.64 -11.22 -2.62
N LEU A 202 0.98 -10.90 -1.49
CA LEU A 202 1.67 -10.77 -0.20
C LEU A 202 2.26 -12.10 0.28
N GLU A 203 1.55 -13.21 0.09
CA GLU A 203 2.07 -14.54 0.42
C GLU A 203 3.26 -14.95 -0.46
N GLU A 204 3.18 -14.67 -1.76
CA GLU A 204 4.27 -14.93 -2.70
C GLU A 204 5.52 -14.13 -2.33
N SER A 205 5.39 -12.81 -2.15
CA SER A 205 6.49 -11.94 -1.72
C SER A 205 7.11 -12.39 -0.38
N ARG A 206 6.27 -12.87 0.55
CA ARG A 206 6.73 -13.44 1.82
C ARG A 206 7.53 -14.73 1.61
N LYS A 207 7.06 -15.64 0.74
CA LYS A 207 7.77 -16.89 0.41
C LYS A 207 9.11 -16.61 -0.28
N GLU A 208 9.14 -15.67 -1.21
CA GLU A 208 10.38 -15.23 -1.88
C GLU A 208 11.39 -14.69 -0.87
N SER A 209 10.93 -13.79 0.02
CA SER A 209 11.77 -13.22 1.07
C SER A 209 12.33 -14.29 2.02
N MET A 210 11.53 -15.31 2.36
CA MET A 210 11.97 -16.43 3.19
C MET A 210 13.00 -17.31 2.46
N SER A 211 12.73 -17.67 1.20
CA SER A 211 13.67 -18.43 0.36
C SER A 211 15.00 -17.71 0.19
N GLN A 212 14.96 -16.39 -0.01
CA GLN A 212 16.18 -15.59 -0.10
C GLN A 212 16.96 -15.59 1.22
N ARG A 213 16.29 -15.42 2.36
CA ARG A 213 16.92 -15.51 3.69
C ARG A 213 17.55 -16.88 3.94
N GLU A 214 16.89 -17.97 3.53
CA GLU A 214 17.45 -19.31 3.65
C GLU A 214 18.70 -19.49 2.78
N LYS A 215 18.69 -18.98 1.54
CA LYS A 215 19.88 -18.98 0.66
C LYS A 215 21.02 -18.18 1.26
N ASP A 216 20.75 -16.98 1.77
CA ASP A 216 21.75 -16.12 2.40
C ASP A 216 22.34 -16.79 3.65
N GLN A 217 21.49 -17.44 4.47
CA GLN A 217 21.92 -18.16 5.66
C GLN A 217 22.77 -19.40 5.32
N ARG A 218 22.39 -20.17 4.29
CA ARG A 218 23.19 -21.30 3.80
C ARG A 218 24.55 -20.84 3.29
N ALA A 219 24.59 -19.77 2.50
CA ALA A 219 25.85 -19.25 1.98
C ALA A 219 26.77 -18.70 3.09
N LEU A 220 26.19 -18.12 4.15
CA LEU A 220 26.93 -17.72 5.35
C LEU A 220 27.49 -18.93 6.11
N MET A 221 26.71 -20.00 6.27
CA MET A 221 27.19 -21.25 6.88
C MET A 221 28.31 -21.89 6.06
N GLU A 222 28.19 -21.96 4.73
CA GLU A 222 29.28 -22.43 3.85
C GLU A 222 30.53 -21.57 4.00
N LEU A 223 30.38 -20.25 4.11
CA LEU A 223 31.50 -19.33 4.34
C LEU A 223 32.20 -19.63 5.67
N GLN A 224 31.42 -19.85 6.74
CA GLN A 224 31.96 -20.19 8.06
C GLN A 224 32.66 -21.56 8.04
N ALA A 225 32.06 -22.57 7.42
CA ALA A 225 32.66 -23.90 7.28
C ALA A 225 33.98 -23.86 6.49
N SER A 226 34.03 -23.11 5.39
CA SER A 226 35.27 -22.89 4.61
C SER A 226 36.35 -22.20 5.45
N LYS A 227 36.01 -21.19 6.25
CA LYS A 227 36.97 -20.53 7.15
C LYS A 227 37.54 -21.51 8.19
N ILE A 228 36.68 -22.37 8.75
CA ILE A 228 37.10 -23.39 9.73
C ILE A 228 38.02 -24.42 9.07
N ALA A 229 37.68 -24.88 7.86
CA ALA A 229 38.51 -25.81 7.09
C ALA A 229 39.88 -25.21 6.77
N ASP A 230 39.93 -23.96 6.30
CA ASP A 230 41.20 -23.26 6.00
C ASP A 230 42.10 -23.13 7.25
N LYS A 231 41.50 -22.88 8.43
CA LYS A 231 42.24 -22.85 9.70
C LYS A 231 42.81 -24.21 10.09
N LEU A 232 42.01 -25.28 9.94
CA LEU A 232 42.43 -26.64 10.26
C LEU A 232 43.62 -27.07 9.38
N GLU A 233 43.56 -26.81 8.07
CA GLU A 233 44.66 -27.12 7.15
C GLU A 233 45.94 -26.33 7.48
N PHE A 234 45.82 -25.03 7.79
CA PHE A 234 46.97 -24.21 8.18
C PHE A 234 47.63 -24.74 9.47
N ASN A 235 46.81 -25.07 10.47
CA ASN A 235 47.30 -25.63 11.73
C ASN A 235 47.98 -26.99 11.53
N GLU A 236 47.45 -27.83 10.62
CA GLU A 236 48.07 -29.12 10.28
C GLU A 236 49.44 -28.93 9.61
N LEU A 237 49.56 -27.98 8.68
CA LEU A 237 50.82 -27.63 8.04
C LEU A 237 51.86 -27.15 9.06
N VAL A 238 51.46 -26.26 9.98
CA VAL A 238 52.32 -25.77 11.07
C VAL A 238 52.75 -26.93 11.99
N ALA A 239 51.84 -27.86 12.30
CA ALA A 239 52.17 -29.03 13.12
C ALA A 239 53.18 -29.97 12.44
N GLN A 240 53.05 -30.20 11.13
CA GLN A 240 54.01 -30.98 10.34
C GLN A 240 55.39 -30.30 10.31
N LEU A 241 55.42 -28.99 10.06
CA LEU A 241 56.61 -28.15 10.11
C LEU A 241 57.34 -28.28 11.45
N ARG A 242 56.64 -28.05 12.58
CA ARG A 242 57.19 -28.16 13.93
C ARG A 242 57.75 -29.56 14.22
N LYS A 243 57.10 -30.62 13.71
CA LYS A 243 57.56 -32.00 13.86
C LYS A 243 58.86 -32.27 13.09
N GLN A 244 58.99 -31.78 11.87
CA GLN A 244 60.19 -31.97 11.04
C GLN A 244 61.35 -31.07 11.48
N MET A 245 61.07 -29.89 12.02
CA MET A 245 62.06 -28.97 12.58
C MET A 245 62.89 -29.55 13.74
N GLN A 246 62.38 -30.54 14.46
CA GLN A 246 63.11 -31.18 15.56
C GLN A 246 64.44 -31.82 15.14
N THR A 247 64.64 -32.02 13.83
CA THR A 247 65.86 -32.57 13.22
C THR A 247 66.92 -31.52 12.84
N LEU A 248 66.60 -30.23 12.94
CA LEU A 248 67.47 -29.11 12.55
C LEU A 248 68.30 -28.54 13.72
N ARG A 249 69.26 -27.66 13.42
CA ARG A 249 70.06 -26.99 14.47
C ARG A 249 69.21 -26.00 15.27
N ARG A 250 69.55 -25.77 16.55
CA ARG A 250 68.78 -24.89 17.45
C ARG A 250 68.59 -23.47 16.92
N GLU A 251 69.57 -22.90 16.23
CA GLU A 251 69.48 -21.55 15.65
C GLU A 251 68.43 -21.48 14.53
N GLU A 252 68.43 -22.48 13.64
CA GLU A 252 67.45 -22.63 12.55
C GLU A 252 66.05 -22.90 13.12
N GLN A 253 65.95 -23.69 14.19
CA GLN A 253 64.68 -23.94 14.89
C GLN A 253 64.07 -22.65 15.44
N THR A 254 64.86 -21.81 16.12
CA THR A 254 64.37 -20.54 16.67
C THR A 254 63.95 -19.56 15.59
N ALA A 255 64.65 -19.52 14.47
CA ALA A 255 64.33 -18.60 13.37
C ALA A 255 63.06 -19.03 12.60
N ILE A 256 62.84 -20.33 12.39
CA ILE A 256 61.60 -20.82 11.77
C ILE A 256 60.40 -20.63 12.73
N GLU A 257 60.58 -20.83 14.03
CA GLU A 257 59.50 -20.64 15.00
C GLU A 257 59.06 -19.16 15.08
N THR A 258 59.99 -18.21 14.96
CA THR A 258 59.63 -16.79 14.88
C THR A 258 58.81 -16.46 13.63
N GLU A 259 59.09 -17.09 12.49
CA GLU A 259 58.32 -16.92 11.26
C GLU A 259 56.91 -17.54 11.37
N ILE A 260 56.79 -18.70 12.02
CA ILE A 260 55.48 -19.32 12.31
C ILE A 260 54.63 -18.41 13.18
N VAL A 261 55.20 -17.85 14.27
CA VAL A 261 54.49 -16.94 15.17
C VAL A 261 54.06 -15.65 14.46
N GLN A 262 54.92 -15.09 13.60
CA GLN A 262 54.55 -13.93 12.80
C GLN A 262 53.41 -14.24 11.83
N ALA A 263 53.44 -15.39 11.16
CA ALA A 263 52.38 -15.82 10.25
C ALA A 263 51.04 -16.06 10.98
N GLU A 264 51.06 -16.64 12.19
CA GLU A 264 49.88 -16.80 13.05
C GLU A 264 49.30 -15.45 13.50
N GLN A 265 50.17 -14.48 13.84
CA GLN A 265 49.76 -13.12 14.22
C GLN A 265 49.17 -12.32 13.05
N GLU A 266 49.76 -12.41 11.86
CA GLU A 266 49.20 -11.81 10.63
C GLU A 266 47.81 -12.38 10.33
N LEU A 267 47.61 -13.69 10.50
CA LEU A 267 46.33 -14.35 10.28
C LEU A 267 45.26 -13.90 11.28
N ALA A 268 45.64 -13.76 12.55
CA ALA A 268 44.75 -13.26 13.61
C ALA A 268 44.37 -11.77 13.40
N ALA A 269 45.32 -10.94 12.95
CA ALA A 269 45.07 -9.53 12.63
C ALA A 269 44.14 -9.35 11.41
N GLU A 270 44.33 -10.16 10.37
CA GLU A 270 43.49 -10.13 9.15
C GLU A 270 42.05 -10.61 9.44
N GLU A 271 41.87 -11.57 10.36
CA GLU A 271 40.56 -12.01 10.84
C GLU A 271 39.81 -10.95 11.65
N ALA A 272 40.53 -10.18 12.48
CA ALA A 272 39.95 -9.07 13.24
C ALA A 272 39.51 -7.91 12.32
N ALA A 273 40.18 -7.72 11.18
CA ALA A 273 39.86 -6.68 10.20
C ALA A 273 38.62 -6.99 9.33
N LEU A 274 38.27 -8.27 9.14
CA LEU A 274 37.10 -8.70 8.34
C LEU A 274 35.81 -8.80 9.18
N LYS A 275 35.26 -7.66 9.62
CA LYS A 275 33.87 -7.60 10.14
C LYS A 275 32.84 -7.63 9.00
N PRO A 276 31.63 -8.19 9.20
CA PRO A 276 30.78 -8.66 8.11
C PRO A 276 30.15 -7.48 7.36
N GLN A 277 30.66 -7.18 6.16
CA GLN A 277 29.87 -6.50 5.13
C GLN A 277 29.16 -7.56 4.27
N LYS A 278 27.92 -7.24 3.87
CA LYS A 278 26.99 -8.12 3.17
C LYS A 278 27.68 -8.90 2.03
N PRO A 279 27.57 -10.23 1.97
CA PRO A 279 28.25 -11.00 0.94
C PRO A 279 27.42 -10.98 -0.33
N ASN A 280 27.85 -10.19 -1.32
CA ASN A 280 27.49 -10.49 -2.70
C ASN A 280 28.41 -11.65 -3.14
N LEU A 281 27.86 -12.87 -3.14
CA LEU A 281 28.61 -14.09 -3.45
C LEU A 281 28.74 -14.27 -4.96
N ASP A 282 29.72 -13.58 -5.54
CA ASP A 282 30.08 -13.79 -6.93
C ASP A 282 31.06 -14.98 -7.04
N GLN A 283 31.00 -15.79 -8.11
CA GLN A 283 31.93 -16.91 -8.35
C GLN A 283 33.41 -16.47 -8.30
N LYS A 284 33.68 -15.20 -8.60
CA LYS A 284 34.97 -14.53 -8.43
C LYS A 284 35.52 -14.60 -7.00
N ALA A 285 34.67 -14.59 -5.97
CA ALA A 285 35.08 -14.70 -4.57
C ALA A 285 35.60 -16.11 -4.22
N LYS A 286 35.06 -17.16 -4.86
CA LYS A 286 35.55 -18.55 -4.68
C LYS A 286 36.94 -18.72 -5.33
N LEU A 287 37.15 -18.17 -6.53
CA LEU A 287 38.45 -18.19 -7.23
C LEU A 287 39.51 -17.34 -6.52
N ALA A 288 39.17 -16.12 -6.09
CA ALA A 288 40.08 -15.24 -5.34
C ALA A 288 40.53 -15.86 -4.01
N LYS A 289 39.68 -16.67 -3.35
CA LYS A 289 40.05 -17.40 -2.12
C LYS A 289 41.02 -18.54 -2.38
N LYS A 290 40.85 -19.30 -3.47
CA LYS A 290 41.79 -20.35 -3.87
C LYS A 290 43.17 -19.78 -4.18
N GLU A 291 43.22 -18.58 -4.75
CA GLU A 291 44.47 -17.82 -4.94
C GLU A 291 45.07 -17.31 -3.61
N LYS A 292 44.27 -16.75 -2.70
CA LYS A 292 44.74 -16.34 -1.37
C LYS A 292 45.31 -17.52 -0.56
N ARG A 293 44.68 -18.71 -0.65
CA ARG A 293 45.15 -19.97 -0.05
C ARG A 293 46.55 -20.34 -0.55
N LYS A 294 46.79 -20.31 -1.87
CA LYS A 294 48.11 -20.55 -2.46
C LYS A 294 49.14 -19.52 -2.03
N LYS A 295 48.76 -18.24 -1.97
CA LYS A 295 49.66 -17.14 -1.57
C LYS A 295 50.13 -17.25 -0.11
N ARG A 296 49.27 -17.68 0.83
CA ARG A 296 49.63 -17.83 2.26
C ARG A 296 50.64 -18.95 2.50
N ALA A 297 50.36 -20.15 1.97
CA ALA A 297 51.29 -21.27 2.07
C ALA A 297 52.62 -20.97 1.36
N PHE A 298 52.56 -20.29 0.21
CA PHE A 298 53.74 -19.86 -0.54
C PHE A 298 54.57 -18.80 0.20
N LYS A 299 53.94 -17.79 0.84
CA LYS A 299 54.64 -16.76 1.62
C LYS A 299 55.38 -17.37 2.81
N LEU A 300 54.71 -18.23 3.59
CA LEU A 300 55.34 -18.93 4.71
C LEU A 300 56.52 -19.80 4.23
N ALA A 301 56.33 -20.55 3.15
CA ALA A 301 57.39 -21.36 2.57
C ALA A 301 58.59 -20.54 2.06
N MET A 302 58.34 -19.38 1.43
CA MET A 302 59.41 -18.48 0.96
C MET A 302 60.19 -17.86 2.12
N ASN A 303 59.51 -17.45 3.20
CA ASN A 303 60.16 -16.93 4.39
C ASN A 303 61.03 -18.00 5.06
N VAL A 304 60.50 -19.21 5.23
CA VAL A 304 61.27 -20.36 5.74
C VAL A 304 62.45 -20.69 4.84
N ALA A 305 62.29 -20.61 3.51
CA ALA A 305 63.39 -20.81 2.55
C ALA A 305 64.51 -19.79 2.69
N GLY A 306 64.17 -18.52 2.97
CA GLY A 306 65.13 -17.44 3.21
C GLY A 306 65.97 -17.64 4.47
N VAL A 307 65.47 -18.40 5.45
CA VAL A 307 66.13 -18.67 6.73
C VAL A 307 67.02 -19.91 6.68
N VAL A 308 66.54 -21.00 6.06
CA VAL A 308 67.20 -22.33 6.17
C VAL A 308 67.86 -22.78 4.86
N GLY A 309 67.54 -22.15 3.72
CA GLY A 309 68.01 -22.53 2.39
C GLY A 309 67.14 -23.58 1.68
N SER A 310 67.35 -23.78 0.37
CA SER A 310 66.47 -24.62 -0.49
C SER A 310 66.58 -26.14 -0.25
N VAL A 311 67.73 -26.61 0.25
CA VAL A 311 67.99 -28.04 0.49
C VAL A 311 67.28 -28.53 1.76
N THR A 312 67.32 -27.73 2.81
CA THR A 312 66.65 -27.99 4.10
C THR A 312 65.14 -27.83 4.00
N MET A 313 64.65 -26.90 3.16
CA MET A 313 63.25 -26.79 2.75
C MET A 313 62.67 -28.09 2.17
N SER A 314 63.46 -28.77 1.33
CA SER A 314 63.05 -30.04 0.73
C SER A 314 62.96 -31.16 1.78
N ALA A 315 63.87 -31.17 2.76
CA ALA A 315 63.86 -32.10 3.89
C ALA A 315 62.70 -31.85 4.87
N LEU A 316 62.26 -30.59 5.00
CA LEU A 316 61.07 -30.18 5.74
C LEU A 316 59.75 -30.43 4.98
N GLY A 317 59.77 -31.17 3.87
CA GLY A 317 58.55 -31.51 3.11
C GLY A 317 57.92 -30.34 2.33
N LEU A 318 58.55 -29.16 2.31
CA LEU A 318 58.07 -27.97 1.60
C LEU A 318 58.55 -27.91 0.13
N GLY A 319 59.27 -28.93 -0.34
CA GLY A 319 59.80 -29.03 -1.71
C GLY A 319 58.73 -29.09 -2.81
N PHE A 320 57.46 -29.37 -2.48
CA PHE A 320 56.34 -29.43 -3.42
C PHE A 320 55.85 -28.07 -3.95
N LEU A 321 56.32 -26.95 -3.40
CA LEU A 321 56.01 -25.61 -3.92
C LEU A 321 56.89 -25.20 -5.12
N SER A 322 57.78 -26.09 -5.58
CA SER A 322 58.66 -25.87 -6.75
C SER A 322 57.98 -26.00 -8.12
N GLY A 323 56.68 -26.28 -8.18
CA GLY A 323 55.83 -26.06 -9.37
C GLY A 323 54.50 -25.44 -8.94
N PRO A 324 53.73 -24.70 -9.77
CA PRO A 324 53.96 -24.17 -11.11
C PRO A 324 54.54 -22.74 -11.05
N LEU A 325 55.82 -22.61 -10.73
CA LEU A 325 56.53 -21.31 -10.67
C LEU A 325 57.30 -20.97 -11.94
N GLN A 326 57.35 -21.88 -12.94
CA GLN A 326 57.95 -21.58 -14.24
C GLN A 326 57.20 -20.46 -14.99
N GLY A 327 55.90 -20.27 -14.73
CA GLY A 327 55.07 -19.28 -15.45
C GLY A 327 55.04 -17.86 -14.86
N LEU A 328 55.70 -17.61 -13.72
CA LEU A 328 55.70 -16.29 -13.05
C LEU A 328 57.07 -15.59 -13.10
N ILE A 329 58.12 -16.29 -13.54
CA ILE A 329 59.47 -15.73 -13.74
C ILE A 329 59.61 -15.10 -15.14
N ASP A 330 58.85 -15.56 -16.13
CA ASP A 330 58.92 -15.04 -17.51
C ASP A 330 58.17 -13.70 -17.74
N PHE A 331 57.42 -13.18 -16.75
CA PHE A 331 56.65 -11.94 -16.93
C PHE A 331 57.41 -10.65 -16.57
N ASN A 332 58.61 -10.75 -15.98
CA ASN A 332 59.35 -9.57 -15.51
C ASN A 332 60.67 -9.32 -16.26
N GLY A 333 60.88 -9.99 -17.41
CA GLY A 333 62.14 -10.02 -18.15
C GLY A 333 62.15 -9.41 -19.56
N SER A 334 61.19 -8.56 -19.93
CA SER A 334 61.24 -7.82 -21.20
C SER A 334 60.94 -6.33 -21.02
N LYS A 335 61.89 -5.62 -20.41
CA LYS A 335 62.10 -4.20 -20.66
C LYS A 335 63.57 -3.98 -20.88
N ASP A 336 63.96 -3.92 -22.15
CA ASP A 336 64.85 -2.90 -22.69
C ASP A 336 65.17 -3.24 -24.15
N GLU A 337 64.38 -2.73 -25.09
CA GLU A 337 64.93 -2.36 -26.40
C GLU A 337 64.10 -1.26 -27.06
N GLN A 338 64.70 -0.06 -27.07
CA GLN A 338 64.65 0.97 -28.11
C GLN A 338 63.29 1.56 -28.53
N ALA A 339 63.06 2.80 -28.09
CA ALA A 339 62.29 3.76 -28.89
C ALA A 339 63.09 4.14 -30.15
N PRO A 340 62.40 4.39 -31.28
CA PRO A 340 62.52 5.74 -31.82
C PRO A 340 61.17 6.37 -32.23
N ALA A 341 61.13 7.67 -31.96
CA ALA A 341 60.49 8.80 -32.65
C ALA A 341 59.49 8.57 -33.80
N GLY A 342 58.44 9.42 -33.79
CA GLY A 342 57.83 9.97 -35.00
C GLY A 342 56.36 9.59 -35.21
N ASP A 343 55.46 10.50 -34.87
CA ASP A 343 54.60 11.25 -35.82
C ASP A 343 53.21 11.57 -35.27
N GLU A 344 52.82 12.83 -35.54
CA GLU A 344 51.56 13.48 -35.20
C GLU A 344 50.33 12.73 -35.76
N PRO A 345 49.15 12.87 -35.11
CA PRO A 345 47.89 12.43 -35.69
C PRO A 345 47.41 13.42 -36.78
N PRO A 346 46.95 12.98 -37.96
CA PRO A 346 46.24 13.86 -38.86
C PRO A 346 44.84 14.14 -38.32
N ALA A 347 44.55 15.43 -38.19
CA ALA A 347 43.21 15.97 -38.20
C ALA A 347 42.57 15.76 -39.59
N TYR A 348 41.31 15.32 -39.61
CA TYR A 348 40.31 15.63 -40.64
C TYR A 348 38.97 15.65 -39.89
N GLU A 349 38.37 16.83 -39.69
CA GLU A 349 37.37 17.47 -40.58
C GLU A 349 36.11 16.60 -40.70
N GLY A 350 34.90 17.09 -40.40
CA GLY A 350 34.34 18.37 -40.81
C GLY A 350 33.08 18.03 -41.61
#